data_AF-A0A960SSD0-F1
#
_entry.id   AF-A0A960SSD0-F1
#
_cell.length_a   1.000
_cell.length_b   1.000
_cell.length_c   1.000
_cell.angle_alpha   90.00
_cell.angle_beta   90.00
_cell.angle_gamma   90.00
#
_symmetry.space_group_name_H-M   'P 1'
#
loop_
_entity.id
_entity.type
_entity.pdbx_description
1 polymer ?
#
loop_
_entity_poly.entity_id
_entity_poly.type
_entity_poly.pdbx_seq_one_letter_code
_entity_poly.pdbx_strand_id
1 'polypeptide(L)'
;MAANFLYRRILSPKDQKITVSLGSDDGIRVFLNNRQILNKLVRRGVEPDQETVELPLQQGENQLLIKIINFGGGSGYYFALRSETQALPEAVYNLTLNQATELSAEQRAEVRAYYRNRITDHPEVLAAKQALQKAREDLNELNRQVPTTLVFREQAEPRDAFILKRGEYDQRGEQVHRRTPRVLPPMKSDLPNNRLGFARWLTDPEHPLTARVTVNRFWQQLFGVGLVKTAEDFGSQGEPPSHPQLLDWLAGQFIADGWDVKQTMKRLVMSATYRQSSRATPELLRQDPGNRLLARGPRFRLDAEMLRDQALFVGGLLNERMGGPSVKPPQP
;
A
#
# COMPACT_ATOMS: atom_id res chain seq x y z
N MET A 1 2.42 -36.89 -15.94
CA MET A 1 3.01 -36.73 -17.28
C MET A 1 2.40 -35.52 -17.96
N ALA A 2 3.19 -34.49 -18.20
CA ALA A 2 2.78 -33.26 -18.87
C ALA A 2 3.58 -33.09 -20.17
N ALA A 3 3.01 -32.41 -21.16
CA ALA A 3 3.73 -32.07 -22.38
C ALA A 3 3.66 -30.57 -22.61
N ASN A 4 4.82 -29.93 -22.76
CA ASN A 4 4.93 -28.51 -23.12
C ASN A 4 5.25 -28.40 -24.60
N PHE A 5 4.59 -27.47 -25.29
CA PHE A 5 4.78 -27.22 -26.71
C PHE A 5 5.27 -25.79 -26.92
N LEU A 6 6.34 -25.65 -27.69
CA LEU A 6 6.86 -24.36 -28.14
C LEU A 6 6.77 -24.31 -29.64
N TYR A 7 6.00 -23.36 -30.16
CA TYR A 7 5.85 -23.14 -31.58
C TYR A 7 6.40 -21.77 -31.96
N ARG A 8 7.19 -21.72 -33.02
CA ARG A 8 7.71 -20.46 -33.57
C ARG A 8 7.82 -20.52 -35.08
N ARG A 9 7.48 -19.41 -35.73
CA ARG A 9 7.79 -19.17 -37.14
C ARG A 9 9.16 -18.50 -37.25
N ILE A 10 9.98 -18.98 -38.17
CA ILE A 10 11.33 -18.52 -38.45
C ILE A 10 11.37 -18.09 -39.91
N LEU A 11 11.56 -16.80 -40.15
CA LEU A 11 11.81 -16.28 -41.49
C LEU A 11 13.31 -16.40 -41.81
N SER A 12 13.63 -17.11 -42.88
CA SER A 12 15.00 -17.26 -43.37
C SER A 12 15.19 -16.48 -44.68
N PRO A 13 16.20 -15.58 -44.78
CA PRO A 13 16.45 -14.81 -46.00
C PRO A 13 16.96 -15.66 -47.18
N LYS A 14 17.52 -16.84 -46.89
CA LYS A 14 18.06 -17.79 -47.86
C LYS A 14 17.98 -19.21 -47.30
N ASP A 15 18.19 -20.21 -48.16
CA ASP A 15 18.46 -21.56 -47.69
C ASP A 15 19.73 -21.56 -46.84
N GLN A 16 19.62 -21.97 -45.58
CA GLN A 16 20.75 -22.00 -44.65
C GLN A 16 20.52 -23.01 -43.54
N LYS A 17 21.62 -23.44 -42.93
CA LYS A 17 21.59 -24.26 -41.72
C LYS A 17 21.89 -23.38 -40.52
N ILE A 18 21.05 -23.46 -39.50
CA ILE A 18 21.34 -22.85 -38.20
C ILE A 18 21.49 -23.94 -37.15
N THR A 19 22.38 -23.72 -36.19
CA THR A 19 22.62 -24.63 -35.08
C THR A 19 21.96 -24.07 -33.84
N VAL A 20 21.13 -24.88 -33.20
CA VAL A 20 20.52 -24.57 -31.92
C VAL A 20 21.00 -25.54 -30.86
N SER A 21 21.18 -25.03 -29.66
CA SER A 21 21.39 -25.80 -28.45
C SER A 21 20.08 -25.87 -27.67
N LEU A 22 19.73 -27.07 -27.21
CA LEU A 22 18.49 -27.38 -26.52
C LEU A 22 18.80 -28.11 -25.21
N GLY A 23 18.02 -27.78 -24.18
CA GLY A 23 17.97 -28.52 -22.91
C GLY A 23 16.53 -28.87 -22.58
N SER A 24 16.29 -30.06 -22.03
CA SER A 24 14.96 -30.52 -21.67
C SER A 24 14.95 -31.32 -20.38
N ASP A 25 13.94 -31.05 -19.56
CA ASP A 25 13.55 -31.98 -18.50
C ASP A 25 12.84 -33.17 -19.15
N ASP A 26 13.39 -34.37 -18.98
CA ASP A 26 12.98 -35.60 -19.63
C ASP A 26 13.04 -35.55 -21.18
N GLY A 27 11.97 -35.95 -21.87
CA GLY A 27 11.95 -36.17 -23.31
C GLY A 27 11.79 -34.90 -24.14
N ILE A 28 12.36 -34.88 -25.34
CA ILE A 28 12.22 -33.79 -26.31
C ILE A 28 11.97 -34.33 -27.72
N ARG A 29 11.03 -33.69 -28.43
CA ARG A 29 10.84 -33.86 -29.87
C ARG A 29 10.89 -32.51 -30.55
N VAL A 30 11.56 -32.44 -31.69
CA VAL A 30 11.66 -31.21 -32.48
C VAL A 30 11.19 -31.51 -33.89
N PHE A 31 10.33 -30.64 -34.41
CA PHE A 31 9.80 -30.69 -35.75
C PHE A 31 10.11 -29.37 -36.47
N LEU A 32 10.55 -29.46 -37.71
CA LEU A 32 10.75 -28.33 -38.60
C LEU A 32 9.93 -28.57 -39.87
N ASN A 33 9.05 -27.64 -40.22
CA ASN A 33 8.15 -27.74 -41.39
C ASN A 33 7.39 -29.08 -41.41
N ASN A 34 6.81 -29.45 -40.26
CA ASN A 34 6.10 -30.72 -40.02
C ASN A 34 6.95 -32.00 -40.15
N ARG A 35 8.27 -31.88 -40.37
CA ARG A 35 9.20 -33.01 -40.36
C ARG A 35 9.89 -33.12 -39.01
N GLN A 36 9.83 -34.30 -38.38
CA GLN A 36 10.57 -34.55 -37.14
C GLN A 36 12.07 -34.59 -37.41
N ILE A 37 12.83 -33.77 -36.69
CA ILE A 37 14.30 -33.67 -36.79
C ILE A 37 15.01 -34.15 -35.53
N LEU A 38 14.34 -34.18 -34.37
CA LEU A 38 14.85 -34.76 -33.13
C LEU A 38 13.72 -35.52 -32.42
N ASN A 39 14.04 -36.68 -31.85
CA ASN A 39 13.17 -37.40 -30.92
C ASN A 39 14.03 -38.15 -29.90
N LYS A 40 14.02 -37.67 -28.67
CA LYS A 40 14.73 -38.26 -27.54
C LYS A 40 13.73 -38.48 -26.42
N LEU A 41 13.55 -39.74 -26.03
CA LEU A 41 12.74 -40.11 -24.88
C LEU A 41 13.68 -40.57 -23.78
N VAL A 42 14.02 -39.64 -22.89
CA VAL A 42 14.98 -39.86 -21.79
C VAL A 42 14.35 -39.39 -20.49
N ARG A 43 14.86 -39.89 -19.36
CA ARG A 43 14.51 -39.39 -18.02
C ARG A 43 15.73 -38.71 -17.41
N ARG A 44 15.70 -37.40 -17.29
CA ARG A 44 16.82 -36.56 -16.83
C ARG A 44 16.33 -35.18 -16.43
N GLY A 45 17.05 -34.51 -15.53
CA GLY A 45 16.82 -33.09 -15.26
C GLY A 45 17.21 -32.19 -16.44
N VAL A 46 16.66 -30.98 -16.45
CA VAL A 46 16.97 -29.94 -17.45
C VAL A 46 18.33 -29.30 -17.20
N GLU A 47 19.20 -29.31 -18.21
CA GLU A 47 20.48 -28.57 -18.22
C GLU A 47 20.69 -27.92 -19.60
N PRO A 48 21.47 -26.82 -19.71
CA PRO A 48 21.80 -26.24 -21.01
C PRO A 48 22.68 -27.19 -21.85
N ASP A 49 22.66 -27.02 -23.18
CA ASP A 49 23.56 -27.72 -24.11
C ASP A 49 23.47 -29.25 -24.14
N GLN A 50 22.37 -29.83 -23.67
CA GLN A 50 22.15 -31.29 -23.69
C GLN A 50 21.99 -31.86 -25.10
N GLU A 51 21.41 -31.10 -26.03
CA GLU A 51 21.26 -31.48 -27.42
C GLU A 51 21.71 -30.33 -28.33
N THR A 52 22.50 -30.64 -29.36
CA THR A 52 22.81 -29.70 -30.44
C THR A 52 22.13 -30.18 -31.71
N VAL A 53 21.29 -29.33 -32.30
CA VAL A 53 20.46 -29.67 -33.46
C VAL A 53 20.72 -28.68 -34.59
N GLU A 54 21.02 -29.20 -35.77
CA GLU A 54 21.04 -28.41 -37.01
C GLU A 54 19.63 -28.30 -37.59
N LEU A 55 19.16 -27.08 -37.80
CA LEU A 55 17.89 -26.77 -38.45
C LEU A 55 18.18 -26.34 -39.90
N PRO A 56 17.86 -27.20 -40.90
CA PRO A 56 17.95 -26.81 -42.30
C PRO A 56 16.75 -25.92 -42.66
N LEU A 57 16.94 -24.61 -42.65
CA LEU A 57 15.91 -23.64 -42.99
C LEU A 57 15.86 -23.44 -44.51
N GLN A 58 14.64 -23.42 -45.04
CA GLN A 58 14.35 -23.01 -46.41
C GLN A 58 14.18 -21.49 -46.47
N GLN A 59 14.49 -20.87 -47.60
CA GLN A 59 14.19 -19.46 -47.85
C GLN A 59 12.67 -19.22 -47.65
N GLY A 60 12.34 -18.19 -46.88
CA GLY A 60 10.96 -17.87 -46.49
C GLY A 60 10.60 -18.37 -45.08
N GLU A 61 9.31 -18.66 -44.86
CA GLU A 61 8.79 -19.08 -43.55
C GLU A 61 9.09 -20.55 -43.26
N ASN A 62 9.63 -20.81 -42.06
CA ASN A 62 9.81 -22.14 -41.51
C ASN A 62 9.08 -22.26 -40.17
N GLN A 63 8.49 -23.41 -39.89
CA GLN A 63 7.72 -23.67 -38.67
C GLN A 63 8.50 -24.62 -37.76
N LEU A 64 8.95 -24.11 -36.62
CA LEU A 64 9.64 -24.89 -35.60
C LEU A 64 8.65 -25.22 -34.48
N LEU A 65 8.49 -26.51 -34.19
CA LEU A 65 7.72 -27.02 -33.05
C LEU A 65 8.62 -27.88 -32.17
N ILE A 66 8.74 -27.52 -30.90
CA ILE A 66 9.44 -28.29 -29.87
C ILE A 66 8.41 -28.81 -28.88
N LYS A 67 8.38 -30.12 -28.68
CA LYS A 67 7.56 -30.79 -27.67
C LYS A 67 8.47 -31.34 -26.58
N ILE A 68 8.24 -30.93 -25.35
CA ILE A 68 8.93 -31.44 -24.16
C ILE A 68 7.95 -32.36 -23.44
N ILE A 69 8.42 -33.54 -23.05
CA ILE A 69 7.64 -34.62 -22.48
C ILE A 69 8.16 -34.86 -21.08
N ASN A 70 7.47 -34.30 -20.08
CA ASN A 70 7.82 -34.42 -18.68
C ASN A 70 7.06 -35.59 -18.04
N PHE A 71 7.79 -36.53 -17.43
CA PHE A 71 7.21 -37.70 -16.78
C PHE A 71 6.71 -37.38 -15.37
N GLY A 72 7.36 -36.46 -14.65
CA GLY A 72 6.89 -35.90 -13.37
C GLY A 72 7.87 -34.89 -12.75
N GLY A 73 7.42 -34.13 -11.76
CA GLY A 73 8.22 -33.08 -11.10
C GLY A 73 8.03 -31.70 -11.72
N GLY A 74 8.97 -30.78 -11.46
CA GLY A 74 9.05 -29.51 -12.18
C GLY A 74 9.34 -29.76 -13.67
N SER A 75 9.14 -28.75 -14.52
CA SER A 75 9.47 -28.86 -15.95
C SER A 75 10.21 -27.61 -16.40
N GLY A 76 11.26 -27.77 -17.20
CA GLY A 76 12.03 -26.67 -17.75
C GLY A 76 12.64 -26.99 -19.11
N TYR A 77 13.16 -25.95 -19.76
CA TYR A 77 13.89 -26.08 -21.02
C TYR A 77 14.93 -24.98 -21.19
N TYR A 78 15.97 -25.29 -21.96
CA TYR A 78 16.92 -24.31 -22.45
C TYR A 78 16.84 -24.25 -23.98
N PHE A 79 17.02 -23.04 -24.51
CA PHE A 79 17.14 -22.80 -25.94
C PHE A 79 18.20 -21.72 -26.16
N ALA A 80 19.20 -22.02 -26.99
CA ALA A 80 20.19 -21.06 -27.42
C ALA A 80 20.47 -21.21 -28.91
N LEU A 81 20.54 -20.09 -29.63
CA LEU A 81 21.02 -20.07 -31.01
C LEU A 81 22.55 -20.05 -30.98
N ARG A 82 23.19 -21.01 -31.65
CA ARG A 82 24.66 -21.18 -31.65
C ARG A 82 25.31 -20.76 -32.96
N SER A 83 24.57 -20.64 -34.06
CA SER A 83 25.07 -20.01 -35.29
C SER A 83 25.25 -18.51 -35.13
N GLU A 84 26.19 -17.93 -35.88
CA GLU A 84 26.36 -16.48 -36.10
C GLU A 84 25.18 -15.89 -36.90
N THR A 85 23.97 -16.07 -36.40
CA THR A 85 22.75 -15.53 -36.97
C THR A 85 22.07 -14.74 -35.86
N GLN A 86 22.01 -13.42 -36.02
CA GLN A 86 21.41 -12.56 -35.02
C GLN A 86 19.90 -12.52 -35.23
N ALA A 87 19.14 -13.00 -34.23
CA ALA A 87 17.69 -12.98 -34.29
C ALA A 87 17.18 -11.53 -34.21
N LEU A 88 16.78 -10.97 -35.36
CA LEU A 88 16.14 -9.67 -35.43
C LEU A 88 14.63 -9.81 -35.13
N PRO A 89 14.02 -8.89 -34.36
CA PRO A 89 12.58 -8.76 -34.30
C PRO A 89 12.00 -8.61 -35.70
N GLU A 90 10.82 -9.18 -35.94
CA GLU A 90 10.17 -9.17 -37.26
C GLU A 90 10.03 -7.75 -37.84
N ALA A 91 9.70 -6.76 -37.00
CA ALA A 91 9.64 -5.35 -37.40
C ALA A 91 11.00 -4.84 -37.92
N VAL A 92 12.10 -5.10 -37.19
CA VAL A 92 13.45 -4.68 -37.60
C VAL A 92 13.92 -5.46 -38.82
N TYR A 93 13.63 -6.76 -38.89
CA TYR A 93 13.97 -7.61 -40.02
C TYR A 93 13.27 -7.18 -41.31
N ASN A 94 11.97 -6.90 -41.26
CA ASN A 94 11.20 -6.44 -42.42
C ASN A 94 11.71 -5.10 -42.94
N LEU A 95 12.17 -4.21 -42.05
CA LEU A 95 12.81 -2.96 -42.45
C LEU A 95 14.16 -3.18 -43.15
N THR A 96 14.91 -4.23 -42.80
CA THR A 96 16.16 -4.59 -43.48
C THR A 96 15.94 -5.30 -44.83
N LEU A 97 14.84 -6.05 -44.98
CA LEU A 97 14.51 -6.78 -46.21
C LEU A 97 14.00 -5.88 -47.32
N ASN A 98 13.21 -4.86 -46.99
CA ASN A 98 12.53 -4.05 -48.00
C ASN A 98 13.46 -3.14 -48.81
N GLN A 99 14.77 -3.11 -48.51
CA GLN A 99 15.76 -2.20 -49.11
C GLN A 99 15.20 -0.78 -49.28
N ALA A 100 14.35 -0.36 -48.34
CA ALA A 100 13.63 0.89 -48.45
C ALA A 100 14.66 2.01 -48.43
N THR A 101 14.83 2.68 -49.56
CA THR A 101 15.80 3.76 -49.75
C THR A 101 15.56 4.91 -48.78
N GLU A 102 14.34 5.03 -48.23
CA GLU A 102 14.01 5.97 -47.17
C GLU A 102 13.14 5.34 -46.07
N LEU A 103 13.71 5.22 -44.85
CA LEU A 103 12.97 4.89 -43.63
C LEU A 103 12.25 6.13 -43.08
N SER A 104 11.02 5.99 -42.58
CA SER A 104 10.33 7.06 -41.83
C SER A 104 11.02 7.38 -40.50
N ALA A 105 10.69 8.52 -39.88
CA ALA A 105 11.29 8.94 -38.61
C ALA A 105 11.06 7.92 -37.48
N GLU A 106 9.87 7.33 -37.42
CA GLU A 106 9.47 6.32 -36.43
C GLU A 106 10.25 5.00 -36.63
N GLN A 107 10.33 4.53 -37.87
CA GLN A 107 11.11 3.32 -38.22
C GLN A 107 12.61 3.51 -37.95
N ARG A 108 13.17 4.69 -38.25
CA ARG A 108 14.56 5.03 -37.88
C ARG A 108 14.77 5.02 -36.37
N ALA A 109 13.81 5.52 -35.60
CA ALA A 109 13.88 5.52 -34.15
C ALA A 109 13.85 4.09 -33.59
N GLU A 110 13.01 3.22 -34.14
CA GLU A 110 12.88 1.82 -33.73
C GLU A 110 14.16 1.02 -34.01
N VAL A 111 14.70 1.09 -35.24
CA VAL A 111 15.96 0.41 -35.61
C VAL A 111 17.13 0.95 -34.76
N ARG A 112 17.20 2.27 -34.56
CA ARG A 112 18.22 2.91 -33.73
C ARG A 112 18.12 2.46 -32.27
N ALA A 113 16.91 2.37 -31.72
CA ALA A 113 16.67 1.90 -30.37
C ALA A 113 17.08 0.42 -30.23
N TYR A 114 16.70 -0.43 -31.19
CA TYR A 114 17.10 -1.83 -31.19
C TYR A 114 18.63 -1.98 -31.23
N TYR A 115 19.30 -1.32 -32.18
CA TYR A 115 20.76 -1.36 -32.31
C TYR A 115 21.45 -0.86 -31.03
N ARG A 116 21.07 0.33 -30.53
CA ARG A 116 21.66 0.90 -29.31
C ARG A 116 21.38 0.05 -28.08
N ASN A 117 20.25 -0.63 -27.99
CA ASN A 117 19.90 -1.40 -26.80
C ASN A 117 20.45 -2.83 -26.82
N ARG A 118 20.56 -3.47 -27.98
CA ARG A 118 20.84 -4.91 -28.10
C ARG A 118 22.16 -5.27 -28.79
N ILE A 119 22.71 -4.37 -29.61
CA ILE A 119 23.79 -4.72 -30.57
C ILE A 119 25.05 -3.88 -30.38
N THR A 120 24.91 -2.62 -29.99
CA THR A 120 26.03 -1.65 -30.01
C THR A 120 27.22 -2.08 -29.15
N ASP A 121 28.41 -2.08 -29.76
CA ASP A 121 29.70 -2.20 -29.09
C ASP A 121 30.36 -0.82 -28.82
N HIS A 122 29.66 0.26 -29.19
CA HIS A 122 30.18 1.62 -29.04
C HIS A 122 30.47 1.94 -27.55
N PRO A 123 31.72 2.27 -27.19
CA PRO A 123 32.16 2.36 -25.80
C PRO A 123 31.41 3.43 -25.01
N GLU A 124 31.12 4.58 -25.62
CA GLU A 124 30.35 5.65 -24.96
C GLU A 124 28.91 5.24 -24.62
N VAL A 125 28.25 4.44 -25.48
CA VAL A 125 26.87 4.00 -25.24
C VAL A 125 26.84 2.95 -24.14
N LEU A 126 27.84 2.06 -24.10
CA LEU A 126 28.00 1.08 -23.04
C LEU A 126 28.28 1.76 -21.69
N ALA A 127 29.19 2.74 -21.66
CA ALA A 127 29.51 3.53 -20.47
C ALA A 127 28.28 4.30 -19.97
N ALA A 128 27.52 4.95 -20.86
CA ALA A 128 26.30 5.66 -20.51
C ALA A 128 25.22 4.72 -19.94
N LYS A 129 25.07 3.51 -20.47
CA LYS A 129 24.15 2.50 -19.92
C LYS A 129 24.55 2.05 -18.53
N GLN A 130 25.84 1.76 -18.33
CA GLN A 130 26.35 1.37 -17.02
C GLN A 130 26.15 2.48 -15.99
N ALA A 131 26.42 3.74 -16.37
CA ALA A 131 26.18 4.90 -15.51
C ALA A 131 24.69 5.06 -15.17
N LEU A 132 23.79 4.91 -16.15
CA LEU A 132 22.35 4.97 -15.91
C LEU A 132 21.86 3.83 -15.00
N GLN A 133 22.36 2.61 -15.21
CA GLN A 133 22.04 1.47 -14.36
C GLN A 133 22.48 1.72 -12.93
N LYS A 134 23.74 2.14 -12.74
CA LYS A 134 24.28 2.49 -11.42
C LYS A 134 23.46 3.59 -10.75
N ALA A 135 23.14 4.67 -11.46
CA ALA A 135 22.32 5.75 -10.91
C ALA A 135 20.91 5.27 -10.49
N ARG A 136 20.32 4.31 -11.22
CA ARG A 136 19.04 3.70 -10.84
C ARG A 136 19.15 2.80 -9.61
N GLU A 137 20.24 2.04 -9.52
CA GLU A 137 20.54 1.21 -8.34
C GLU A 137 20.75 2.10 -7.11
N ASP A 138 21.56 3.15 -7.23
CA ASP A 138 21.80 4.14 -6.17
C ASP A 138 20.50 4.84 -5.72
N LEU A 139 19.65 5.24 -6.68
CA LEU A 139 18.34 5.85 -6.38
C LEU A 139 17.41 4.87 -5.64
N ASN A 140 17.38 3.61 -6.08
CA ASN A 140 16.54 2.59 -5.45
C ASN A 140 17.02 2.28 -4.03
N GLU A 141 18.33 2.21 -3.82
CA GLU A 141 18.92 1.99 -2.50
C GLU A 141 18.61 3.16 -1.56
N LEU A 142 18.78 4.40 -2.03
CA LEU A 142 18.40 5.59 -1.28
C LEU A 142 16.90 5.56 -0.91
N ASN A 143 16.02 5.24 -1.86
CA ASN A 143 14.58 5.17 -1.62
C ASN A 143 14.19 4.09 -0.60
N ARG A 144 14.92 2.96 -0.53
CA ARG A 144 14.69 1.92 0.48
C ARG A 144 15.10 2.35 1.88
N GLN A 145 16.10 3.22 1.99
CA GLN A 145 16.58 3.74 3.27
C GLN A 145 15.67 4.83 3.84
N VAL A 146 14.88 5.49 3.01
CA VAL A 146 13.89 6.48 3.48
C VAL A 146 12.76 5.75 4.21
N PRO A 147 12.55 6.01 5.51
CA PRO A 147 11.41 5.45 6.23
C PRO A 147 10.12 5.95 5.58
N THR A 148 9.31 5.03 5.08
CA THR A 148 7.99 5.35 4.51
C THR A 148 6.90 5.08 5.53
N THR A 149 5.80 5.81 5.42
CA THR A 149 4.59 5.57 6.20
C THR A 149 3.39 5.58 5.27
N LEU A 150 2.37 4.80 5.61
CA LEU A 150 1.12 4.80 4.86
C LEU A 150 0.38 6.11 5.11
N VAL A 151 0.02 6.80 4.03
CA VAL A 151 -0.80 8.01 4.09
C VAL A 151 -2.14 7.78 3.43
N PHE A 152 -3.20 8.32 4.01
CA PHE A 152 -4.51 8.34 3.38
C PHE A 152 -4.58 9.50 2.40
N ARG A 153 -4.65 9.18 1.10
CA ARG A 153 -4.88 10.17 0.04
C ARG A 153 -6.29 9.96 -0.55
N GLU A 154 -7.00 11.06 -0.79
CA GLU A 154 -8.27 11.02 -1.53
C GLU A 154 -8.01 10.52 -2.96
N GLN A 155 -8.84 9.59 -3.43
CA GLN A 155 -8.74 9.07 -4.79
C GLN A 155 -9.20 10.13 -5.80
N ALA A 156 -8.62 10.13 -7.00
CA ALA A 156 -9.06 11.00 -8.09
C ALA A 156 -10.51 10.71 -8.49
N GLU A 157 -10.85 9.43 -8.57
CA GLU A 157 -12.22 8.96 -8.79
C GLU A 157 -12.75 8.35 -7.49
N PRO A 158 -13.80 8.94 -6.89
CA PRO A 158 -14.48 8.36 -5.74
C PRO A 158 -15.03 6.97 -6.05
N ARG A 159 -14.87 6.04 -5.11
CA ARG A 159 -15.59 4.76 -5.17
C ARG A 159 -17.07 4.97 -4.90
N ASP A 160 -17.91 4.33 -5.71
CA ASP A 160 -19.34 4.26 -5.47
C ASP A 160 -19.65 3.49 -4.20
N ALA A 161 -20.64 3.98 -3.46
CA ALA A 161 -21.19 3.34 -2.28
C ALA A 161 -22.65 2.97 -2.53
N PHE A 162 -23.10 1.86 -1.97
CA PHE A 162 -24.45 1.32 -2.17
C PHE A 162 -25.06 0.91 -0.84
N ILE A 163 -26.39 1.00 -0.72
CA ILE A 163 -27.13 0.40 0.39
C ILE A 163 -27.07 -1.11 0.23
N LEU A 164 -26.57 -1.82 1.24
CA LEU A 164 -26.49 -3.28 1.23
C LEU A 164 -27.81 -3.87 1.74
N LYS A 165 -28.45 -4.73 0.94
CA LYS A 165 -29.70 -5.39 1.35
C LYS A 165 -29.41 -6.32 2.51
N ARG A 166 -30.00 -6.03 3.67
CA ARG A 166 -29.76 -6.77 4.93
C ARG A 166 -28.30 -6.80 5.40
N GLY A 167 -27.45 -5.91 4.88
CA GLY A 167 -26.02 -5.88 5.20
C GLY A 167 -25.14 -6.84 4.38
N GLU A 168 -25.71 -7.59 3.44
CA GLU A 168 -24.97 -8.55 2.61
C GLU A 168 -24.13 -7.82 1.55
N TYR A 169 -22.82 -8.08 1.52
CA TYR A 169 -21.86 -7.33 0.69
C TYR A 169 -22.00 -7.58 -0.81
N ASP A 170 -22.56 -8.73 -1.19
CA ASP A 170 -22.85 -9.15 -2.56
C ASP A 170 -24.22 -8.66 -3.05
N GLN A 171 -25.11 -8.23 -2.15
CA GLN A 171 -26.45 -7.73 -2.48
C GLN A 171 -26.53 -6.20 -2.43
N ARG A 172 -25.94 -5.56 -3.44
CA ARG A 172 -25.99 -4.10 -3.61
C ARG A 172 -27.39 -3.64 -4.02
N GLY A 173 -27.90 -2.63 -3.33
CA GLY A 173 -29.12 -1.89 -3.64
C GLY A 173 -28.81 -0.55 -4.29
N GLU A 174 -29.51 0.50 -3.86
CA GLU A 174 -29.37 1.85 -4.41
C GLU A 174 -28.00 2.46 -4.11
N GLN A 175 -27.46 3.20 -5.08
CA GLN A 175 -26.23 3.98 -4.90
C GLN A 175 -26.51 5.15 -3.97
N VAL A 176 -25.55 5.46 -3.09
CA VAL A 176 -25.61 6.60 -2.17
C VAL A 176 -24.46 7.56 -2.43
N HIS A 177 -24.76 8.84 -2.29
CA HIS A 177 -23.79 9.92 -2.44
C HIS A 177 -23.33 10.45 -1.07
N ARG A 178 -22.10 10.96 -1.04
CA ARG A 178 -21.54 11.63 0.15
C ARG A 178 -22.41 12.82 0.54
N ARG A 179 -22.95 12.79 1.76
CA ARG A 179 -23.74 13.85 2.39
C ARG A 179 -23.57 13.81 3.91
N THR A 180 -23.87 14.92 4.57
CA THR A 180 -23.96 14.99 6.03
C THR A 180 -25.36 14.59 6.53
N PRO A 181 -25.50 14.13 7.79
CA PRO A 181 -26.81 13.80 8.36
C PRO A 181 -27.74 15.02 8.36
N ARG A 182 -28.97 14.85 7.88
CA ARG A 182 -29.97 15.94 7.74
C ARG A 182 -30.37 16.59 9.07
N VAL A 183 -30.23 15.87 10.19
CA VAL A 183 -30.53 16.37 11.54
C VAL A 183 -29.50 17.39 12.05
N LEU A 184 -28.32 17.45 11.41
CA LEU A 184 -27.26 18.40 11.74
C LEU A 184 -27.24 19.55 10.72
N PRO A 185 -26.58 20.68 11.03
CA PRO A 185 -26.43 21.77 10.08
C PRO A 185 -25.86 21.27 8.74
N PRO A 186 -26.38 21.75 7.59
CA PRO A 186 -25.89 21.32 6.30
C PRO A 186 -24.45 21.74 6.08
N MET A 187 -23.70 20.96 5.27
CA MET A 187 -22.37 21.37 4.83
C MET A 187 -22.48 22.56 3.86
N LYS A 188 -21.65 23.59 4.09
CA LYS A 188 -21.60 24.79 3.25
C LYS A 188 -21.18 24.42 1.81
N SER A 189 -21.76 25.06 0.81
CA SER A 189 -21.62 24.68 -0.61
C SER A 189 -20.24 24.97 -1.21
N ASP A 190 -19.46 25.83 -0.57
CA ASP A 190 -18.07 26.15 -0.92
C ASP A 190 -17.07 25.08 -0.45
N LEU A 191 -17.49 24.16 0.43
CA LEU A 191 -16.66 23.05 0.88
C LEU A 191 -16.65 21.90 -0.13
N PRO A 192 -15.49 21.29 -0.41
CA PRO A 192 -15.41 20.16 -1.32
C PRO A 192 -16.13 18.94 -0.74
N ASN A 193 -16.86 18.18 -1.57
CA ASN A 193 -17.56 16.97 -1.12
C ASN A 193 -16.64 15.74 -0.96
N ASN A 194 -15.65 15.88 -0.08
CA ASN A 194 -14.63 14.90 0.23
C ASN A 194 -14.25 14.95 1.71
N ARG A 195 -13.25 14.16 2.11
CA ARG A 195 -12.80 14.09 3.52
C ARG A 195 -12.37 15.45 4.09
N LEU A 196 -11.76 16.32 3.27
CA LEU A 196 -11.34 17.64 3.71
C LEU A 196 -12.54 18.54 4.03
N GLY A 197 -13.56 18.56 3.17
CA GLY A 197 -14.79 19.32 3.44
C GLY A 197 -15.54 18.78 4.66
N PHE A 198 -15.60 17.46 4.82
CA PHE A 198 -16.19 16.85 6.01
C PHE A 198 -15.45 17.22 7.30
N ALA A 199 -14.11 17.22 7.29
CA ALA A 199 -13.31 17.64 8.43
C ALA A 199 -13.58 19.11 8.80
N ARG A 200 -13.60 20.01 7.79
CA ARG A 200 -13.92 21.43 7.99
C ARG A 200 -15.32 21.64 8.54
N TRP A 201 -16.29 20.87 8.06
CA TRP A 201 -17.67 20.89 8.56
C TRP A 201 -17.79 20.41 10.01
N LEU A 202 -17.07 19.33 10.38
CA LEU A 202 -17.06 18.83 11.75
C LEU A 202 -16.47 19.84 12.74
N THR A 203 -15.42 20.55 12.34
CA THR A 203 -14.74 21.55 13.18
C THR A 203 -15.26 22.97 12.97
N ASP A 204 -16.37 23.13 12.25
CA ASP A 204 -17.01 24.43 12.08
C ASP A 204 -17.51 24.93 13.46
N PRO A 205 -17.25 26.20 13.83
CA PRO A 205 -17.73 26.76 15.10
C PRO A 205 -19.25 26.66 15.32
N GLU A 206 -20.02 26.61 14.23
CA GLU A 206 -21.48 26.45 14.26
C GLU A 206 -21.92 24.99 14.43
N HIS A 207 -20.99 24.03 14.36
CA HIS A 207 -21.29 22.63 14.53
C HIS A 207 -21.56 22.30 16.02
N PRO A 208 -22.76 21.78 16.37
CA PRO A 208 -23.23 21.77 17.77
C PRO A 208 -22.60 20.72 18.68
N LEU A 209 -21.97 19.67 18.12
CA LEU A 209 -21.58 18.48 18.90
C LEU A 209 -20.07 18.32 19.07
N THR A 210 -19.28 18.52 18.02
CA THR A 210 -17.84 18.16 17.99
C THR A 210 -17.07 18.69 19.18
N ALA A 211 -17.18 20.00 19.48
CA ALA A 211 -16.48 20.60 20.61
C ALA A 211 -16.98 20.03 21.96
N ARG A 212 -18.30 19.95 22.16
CA ARG A 212 -18.92 19.42 23.40
C ARG A 212 -18.51 17.97 23.68
N VAL A 213 -18.57 17.11 22.66
CA VAL A 213 -18.18 15.70 22.77
C VAL A 213 -16.68 15.59 23.10
N THR A 214 -15.85 16.39 22.42
CA THR A 214 -14.39 16.37 22.61
C THR A 214 -14.02 16.79 24.03
N VAL A 215 -14.52 17.94 24.51
CA VAL A 215 -14.19 18.41 25.86
C VAL A 215 -14.77 17.51 26.95
N ASN A 216 -15.91 16.85 26.70
CA ASN A 216 -16.45 15.86 27.64
C ASN A 216 -15.57 14.62 27.73
N ARG A 217 -14.98 14.17 26.62
CA ARG A 217 -14.01 13.06 26.62
C ARG A 217 -12.73 13.45 27.35
N PHE A 218 -12.20 14.66 27.14
CA PHE A 218 -11.06 15.16 27.92
C PHE A 218 -11.38 15.26 29.41
N TRP A 219 -12.57 15.75 29.75
CA TRP A 219 -13.06 15.77 31.11
C TRP A 219 -13.12 14.35 31.70
N GLN A 220 -13.73 13.41 30.99
CA GLN A 220 -13.83 12.02 31.42
C GLN A 220 -12.44 11.39 31.65
N GLN A 221 -11.45 11.68 30.80
CA GLN A 221 -10.08 11.16 30.97
C GLN A 221 -9.44 11.67 32.27
N LEU A 222 -9.66 12.93 32.63
CA LEU A 222 -9.04 13.54 33.82
C LEU A 222 -9.83 13.28 35.11
N PHE A 223 -11.15 13.22 35.02
CA PHE A 223 -12.06 13.15 36.17
C PHE A 223 -12.74 11.77 36.33
N GLY A 224 -12.49 10.83 35.42
CA GLY A 224 -13.05 9.48 35.39
C GLY A 224 -14.46 9.39 34.78
N VAL A 225 -15.31 10.38 35.04
CA VAL A 225 -16.68 10.45 34.50
C VAL A 225 -16.87 11.78 33.78
N GLY A 226 -17.37 11.72 32.54
CA GLY A 226 -17.72 12.91 31.76
C GLY A 226 -18.81 13.75 32.42
N LEU A 227 -18.89 15.04 32.07
CA LEU A 227 -20.03 15.89 32.43
C LEU A 227 -21.34 15.26 31.94
N VAL A 228 -21.34 14.79 30.69
CA VAL A 228 -22.27 13.78 30.17
C VAL A 228 -21.65 12.41 30.42
N LYS A 229 -22.33 11.57 31.22
CA LYS A 229 -21.81 10.25 31.61
C LYS A 229 -21.82 9.26 30.45
N THR A 230 -22.83 9.33 29.58
CA THR A 230 -22.96 8.53 28.37
C THR A 230 -22.14 9.14 27.24
N ALA A 231 -20.82 8.99 27.28
CA ALA A 231 -19.94 9.64 26.30
C ALA A 231 -20.21 9.23 24.83
N GLU A 232 -20.75 8.03 24.62
CA GLU A 232 -21.13 7.52 23.29
C GLU A 232 -22.56 7.91 22.86
N ASP A 233 -23.34 8.53 23.76
CA ASP A 233 -24.70 9.00 23.47
C ASP A 233 -24.91 10.42 24.01
N PHE A 234 -24.70 11.38 23.11
CA PHE A 234 -24.93 12.81 23.33
C PHE A 234 -26.33 13.27 22.89
N GLY A 235 -27.24 12.32 22.62
CA GLY A 235 -28.59 12.57 22.14
C GLY A 235 -29.66 12.48 23.23
N SER A 236 -30.91 12.32 22.80
CA SER A 236 -32.08 12.20 23.69
C SER A 236 -32.12 10.90 24.50
N GLN A 237 -31.30 9.92 24.14
CA GLN A 237 -31.17 8.65 24.84
C GLN A 237 -30.00 8.66 25.86
N GLY A 238 -29.18 9.71 25.84
CA GLY A 238 -28.08 9.94 26.79
C GLY A 238 -28.54 10.58 28.09
N GLU A 239 -27.67 10.53 29.11
CA GLU A 239 -27.88 11.28 30.36
C GLU A 239 -27.61 12.78 30.12
N PRO A 240 -28.42 13.69 30.70
CA PRO A 240 -28.14 15.13 30.62
C PRO A 240 -26.79 15.46 31.31
N PRO A 241 -26.10 16.54 30.87
CA PRO A 241 -24.87 16.97 31.50
C PRO A 241 -25.11 17.35 32.97
N SER A 242 -24.21 16.93 33.87
CA SER A 242 -24.29 17.35 35.28
C SER A 242 -24.11 18.86 35.45
N HIS A 243 -23.30 19.49 34.59
CA HIS A 243 -23.03 20.93 34.60
C HIS A 243 -23.12 21.48 33.16
N PRO A 244 -24.32 21.77 32.64
CA PRO A 244 -24.51 22.19 31.23
C PRO A 244 -23.75 23.46 30.87
N GLN A 245 -23.80 24.48 31.73
CA GLN A 245 -23.12 25.77 31.51
C GLN A 245 -21.59 25.61 31.45
N LEU A 246 -21.03 24.71 32.27
CA LEU A 246 -19.61 24.40 32.24
C LEU A 246 -19.21 23.69 30.95
N LEU A 247 -20.03 22.74 30.49
CA LEU A 247 -19.81 22.04 29.23
C LEU A 247 -19.82 23.02 28.05
N ASP A 248 -20.81 23.90 27.99
CA ASP A 248 -20.93 24.91 26.94
C ASP A 248 -19.76 25.90 26.97
N TRP A 249 -19.36 26.35 28.16
CA TRP A 249 -18.20 27.22 28.32
C TRP A 249 -16.90 26.55 27.86
N LEU A 250 -16.65 25.30 28.27
CA LEU A 250 -15.46 24.54 27.86
C LEU A 250 -15.44 24.32 26.34
N ALA A 251 -16.58 23.99 25.74
CA ALA A 251 -16.69 23.77 24.30
C ALA A 251 -16.44 25.07 23.50
N GLY A 252 -17.08 26.17 23.89
CA GLY A 252 -16.87 27.47 23.25
C GLY A 252 -15.43 27.96 23.40
N GLN A 253 -14.84 27.75 24.56
CA GLN A 253 -13.45 28.11 24.81
C GLN A 253 -12.46 27.26 24.02
N PHE A 254 -12.73 25.96 23.86
CA PHE A 254 -11.89 25.08 23.04
C PHE A 254 -11.86 25.53 21.58
N ILE A 255 -13.00 25.98 21.04
CA ILE A 255 -13.07 26.60 19.71
C ILE A 255 -12.29 27.92 19.68
N ALA A 256 -12.48 28.78 20.69
CA ALA A 256 -11.81 30.08 20.78
C ALA A 256 -10.28 29.98 20.91
N ASP A 257 -9.80 28.93 21.58
CA ASP A 257 -8.37 28.58 21.70
C ASP A 257 -7.82 27.94 20.41
N GLY A 258 -8.59 27.89 19.31
CA GLY A 258 -8.15 27.35 18.03
C GLY A 258 -8.01 25.83 18.03
N TRP A 259 -8.82 25.12 18.83
CA TRP A 259 -8.75 23.67 19.02
C TRP A 259 -7.43 23.20 19.65
N ASP A 260 -6.76 24.05 20.44
CA ASP A 260 -5.54 23.69 21.17
C ASP A 260 -5.85 22.74 22.33
N VAL A 261 -5.52 21.46 22.11
CA VAL A 261 -5.68 20.39 23.09
C VAL A 261 -4.80 20.62 24.32
N LYS A 262 -3.56 21.09 24.16
CA LYS A 262 -2.65 21.30 25.30
C LYS A 262 -3.14 22.43 26.20
N GLN A 263 -3.62 23.51 25.60
CA GLN A 263 -4.20 24.63 26.34
C GLN A 263 -5.45 24.19 27.12
N THR A 264 -6.32 23.41 26.49
CA THR A 264 -7.51 22.85 27.14
C THR A 264 -7.14 21.91 28.29
N MET A 265 -6.19 20.99 28.07
CA MET A 265 -5.70 20.10 29.12
C MET A 265 -5.10 20.89 30.28
N LYS A 266 -4.25 21.89 30.01
CA LYS A 266 -3.69 22.78 31.02
C LYS A 266 -4.78 23.46 31.84
N ARG A 267 -5.83 23.99 31.19
CA ARG A 267 -6.97 24.63 31.85
C ARG A 267 -7.68 23.67 32.81
N LEU A 268 -7.90 22.43 32.40
CA LEU A 268 -8.53 21.41 33.23
C LEU A 268 -7.66 21.00 34.42
N VAL A 269 -6.37 20.68 34.21
CA VAL A 269 -5.48 20.22 35.29
C VAL A 269 -5.09 21.34 36.26
N MET A 270 -5.14 22.59 35.83
CA MET A 270 -4.91 23.76 36.69
C MET A 270 -6.19 24.24 37.41
N SER A 271 -7.34 23.62 37.15
CA SER A 271 -8.59 23.98 37.82
C SER A 271 -8.54 23.71 39.34
N ALA A 272 -9.37 24.40 40.11
CA ALA A 272 -9.55 24.08 41.53
C ALA A 272 -10.11 22.66 41.70
N THR A 273 -11.03 22.25 40.82
CA THR A 273 -11.66 20.92 40.80
C THR A 273 -10.64 19.79 40.67
N TYR A 274 -9.70 19.89 39.73
CA TYR A 274 -8.68 18.86 39.54
C TYR A 274 -7.72 18.77 40.73
N ARG A 275 -7.45 19.89 41.39
CA ARG A 275 -6.54 20.00 42.55
C ARG A 275 -7.19 19.63 43.88
N GLN A 276 -8.47 19.24 43.90
CA GLN A 276 -9.13 18.79 45.12
C GLN A 276 -8.50 17.51 45.68
N SER A 277 -8.58 17.33 47.00
CA SER A 277 -8.20 16.08 47.64
C SER A 277 -9.16 14.96 47.25
N SER A 278 -8.63 13.76 47.01
CA SER A 278 -9.43 12.55 46.77
C SER A 278 -9.91 11.87 48.05
N ARG A 279 -9.56 12.41 49.23
CA ARG A 279 -10.05 11.92 50.53
C ARG A 279 -11.56 12.15 50.62
N ALA A 280 -12.31 11.07 50.81
CA ALA A 280 -13.76 11.12 50.94
C ALA A 280 -14.16 10.83 52.39
N THR A 281 -14.89 11.75 53.03
CA THR A 281 -15.53 11.50 54.32
C THR A 281 -16.82 10.72 54.13
N PRO A 282 -17.33 10.01 55.17
CA PRO A 282 -18.62 9.33 55.08
C PRO A 282 -19.76 10.27 54.67
N GLU A 283 -19.72 11.53 55.10
CA GLU A 283 -20.71 12.54 54.70
C GLU A 283 -20.67 12.85 53.21
N LEU A 284 -19.48 13.10 52.65
CA LEU A 284 -19.31 13.35 51.21
C LEU A 284 -19.74 12.16 50.35
N LEU A 285 -19.51 10.92 50.83
CA LEU A 285 -19.94 9.71 50.13
C LEU A 285 -21.47 9.53 50.16
N ARG A 286 -22.15 9.99 51.21
CA ARG A 286 -23.62 9.99 51.28
C ARG A 286 -24.22 11.04 50.33
N GLN A 287 -23.63 12.23 50.27
CA GLN A 287 -24.15 13.33 49.46
C GLN A 287 -23.84 13.16 47.96
N ASP A 288 -22.63 12.68 47.63
CA ASP A 288 -22.19 12.51 46.24
C ASP A 288 -21.45 11.17 46.04
N PRO A 289 -22.16 10.03 46.10
CA PRO A 289 -21.55 8.71 45.98
C PRO A 289 -20.82 8.54 44.64
N GLY A 290 -21.38 9.06 43.55
CA GLY A 290 -20.84 8.97 42.19
C GLY A 290 -19.82 10.05 41.81
N ASN A 291 -19.48 10.96 42.72
CA ASN A 291 -18.66 12.15 42.45
C ASN A 291 -19.19 13.02 41.28
N ARG A 292 -20.51 13.07 41.09
CA ARG A 292 -21.18 13.81 39.99
C ARG A 292 -21.24 15.31 40.26
N LEU A 293 -21.27 15.71 41.53
CA LEU A 293 -21.21 17.10 41.99
C LEU A 293 -19.77 17.59 42.14
N LEU A 294 -18.78 16.72 41.88
CA LEU A 294 -17.35 17.03 41.97
C LEU A 294 -16.96 17.49 43.38
N ALA A 295 -17.51 16.79 44.38
CA ALA A 295 -17.29 17.09 45.79
C ALA A 295 -15.89 16.68 46.29
N ARG A 296 -15.17 15.86 45.50
CA ARG A 296 -13.80 15.40 45.77
C ARG A 296 -13.01 15.20 44.49
N GLY A 297 -11.69 15.12 44.63
CA GLY A 297 -10.78 14.78 43.54
C GLY A 297 -11.03 13.37 42.98
N PRO A 298 -10.81 13.15 41.68
CA PRO A 298 -11.02 11.86 41.05
C PRO A 298 -10.06 10.78 41.61
N ARG A 299 -10.53 9.53 41.62
CA ARG A 299 -9.72 8.34 41.94
C ARG A 299 -9.83 7.37 40.79
N PHE A 300 -8.70 7.02 40.21
CA PHE A 300 -8.61 6.08 39.10
C PHE A 300 -7.62 4.97 39.42
N ARG A 301 -7.86 3.81 38.82
CA ARG A 301 -6.87 2.73 38.75
C ARG A 301 -5.86 3.11 37.68
N LEU A 302 -4.58 2.94 37.97
CA LEU A 302 -3.53 3.15 36.98
C LEU A 302 -3.55 2.01 35.95
N ASP A 303 -3.42 2.37 34.68
CA ASP A 303 -3.25 1.42 33.59
C ASP A 303 -1.89 0.73 33.68
N ALA A 304 -1.73 -0.40 32.98
CA ALA A 304 -0.51 -1.21 33.04
C ALA A 304 0.72 -0.41 32.59
N GLU A 305 0.56 0.44 31.58
CA GLU A 305 1.56 1.34 31.03
C GLU A 305 1.99 2.38 32.07
N MET A 306 1.03 2.99 32.76
CA MET A 306 1.34 3.97 33.82
C MET A 306 2.07 3.33 34.99
N LEU A 307 1.67 2.11 35.40
CA LEU A 307 2.35 1.37 36.46
C LEU A 307 3.80 1.01 36.06
N ARG A 308 4.00 0.56 34.82
CA ARG A 308 5.34 0.27 34.27
C ARG A 308 6.21 1.53 34.25
N ASP A 309 5.69 2.62 33.70
CA ASP A 309 6.45 3.87 33.57
C ASP A 309 6.78 4.46 34.94
N GLN A 310 5.87 4.34 35.92
CA GLN A 310 6.16 4.69 37.31
C GLN A 310 7.29 3.85 37.90
N ALA A 311 7.30 2.53 37.67
CA ALA A 311 8.37 1.65 38.13
C ALA A 311 9.71 2.00 37.48
N LEU A 312 9.72 2.31 36.18
CA LEU A 312 10.91 2.75 35.46
C LEU A 312 11.42 4.11 35.96
N PHE A 313 10.50 5.04 36.24
CA PHE A 313 10.83 6.37 36.76
C PHE A 313 11.48 6.28 38.14
N VAL A 314 10.84 5.56 39.07
CA VAL A 314 11.36 5.37 40.44
C VAL A 314 12.69 4.61 40.43
N GLY A 315 12.87 3.67 39.48
CA GLY A 315 14.12 2.95 39.28
C GLY A 315 15.22 3.74 38.57
N GLY A 316 14.95 4.97 38.10
CA GLY A 316 15.91 5.76 37.32
C GLY A 316 16.21 5.20 35.92
N LEU A 317 15.35 4.33 35.41
CA LEU A 317 15.49 3.63 34.11
C LEU A 317 14.61 4.23 33.01
N LEU A 318 13.74 5.19 33.35
CA LEU A 318 12.88 5.85 32.37
C LEU A 318 13.71 6.71 31.42
N ASN A 319 13.57 6.48 30.12
CA ASN A 319 14.15 7.33 29.09
C ASN A 319 13.07 8.29 28.55
N GLU A 320 13.20 9.58 28.85
CA GLU A 320 12.24 10.62 28.46
C GLU A 320 12.50 11.22 27.06
N ARG A 321 13.52 10.72 26.33
CA ARG A 321 13.82 11.22 25.00
C ARG A 321 12.67 10.93 24.04
N MET A 322 12.06 11.99 23.50
CA MET A 322 11.03 11.86 22.47
C MET A 322 11.61 11.37 21.14
N GLY A 323 10.95 10.38 20.54
CA GLY A 323 11.36 9.76 19.29
C GLY A 323 12.47 8.72 19.45
N GLY A 324 13.04 8.29 18.32
CA GLY A 324 14.06 7.24 18.27
C GLY A 324 13.53 5.88 17.82
N PRO A 325 14.41 4.86 17.71
CA PRO A 325 14.02 3.52 17.29
C PRO A 325 12.99 2.90 18.25
N SER A 326 12.09 2.08 17.72
CA SER A 326 11.12 1.36 18.54
C SER A 326 11.83 0.47 19.55
N VAL A 327 11.42 0.55 20.81
CA VAL A 327 11.91 -0.35 21.86
C VAL A 327 11.10 -1.64 21.89
N LYS A 328 11.75 -2.77 22.19
CA LYS A 328 11.10 -4.06 22.45
C LYS A 328 11.29 -4.41 23.93
N PRO A 329 10.37 -4.01 24.83
CA PRO A 329 10.46 -4.42 26.22
C PRO A 329 10.34 -5.95 26.34
N PRO A 330 10.98 -6.58 27.34
CA PRO A 330 10.78 -8.00 27.63
C PRO A 330 9.29 -8.24 27.89
N GLN A 331 8.69 -9.16 27.12
CA GLN A 331 7.32 -9.60 27.33
C GLN A 331 7.31 -10.74 28.36
N PRO A 332 6.34 -10.76 29.30
CA PRO A 332 6.27 -11.77 30.36
C PRO A 332 6.06 -13.20 29.82
#